data_AF-A0A972MVF4-F1
#
_entry.id   AF-A0A972MVF4-F1
#
_cell.length_a   1.000
_cell.length_b   1.000
_cell.length_c   1.000
_cell.angle_alpha   90.00
_cell.angle_beta   90.00
_cell.angle_gamma   90.00
#
_symmetry.space_group_name_H-M   'P 1'
#
loop_
_entity.id
_entity.type
_entity.pdbx_description
1 polymer ?
#
loop_
_entity_poly.entity_id
_entity_poly.type
_entity_poly.pdbx_seq_one_letter_code
_entity_poly.pdbx_strand_id
1 'polypeptide(L)'
;MQTNDIFLFSKLSKLYKFRKSCDYELQASQKSGIVCNSNQNAPKKALSNFPHGFLRLDIYGKKEGLIYSYYLDTDNKVSDSMIKKGFDTIKGEFGL
;
A
#
# COMPACT_ATOMS: atom_id res chain seq x y z
N MET A 1 -0.35 -12.78 -4.89
CA MET A 1 0.10 -11.40 -4.67
C MET A 1 0.33 -10.79 -6.02
N GLN A 2 -0.23 -9.61 -6.24
CA GLN A 2 -0.10 -8.87 -7.49
C GLN A 2 0.43 -7.48 -7.18
N THR A 3 1.52 -7.12 -7.84
CA THR A 3 2.11 -5.78 -7.80
C THR A 3 3.00 -5.62 -9.01
N ASN A 4 3.02 -4.41 -9.60
CA ASN A 4 3.97 -4.05 -10.64
C ASN A 4 5.25 -3.41 -10.05
N ASP A 5 5.30 -3.26 -8.73
CA ASP A 5 6.42 -2.64 -8.03
C ASP A 5 7.39 -3.71 -7.50
N ILE A 6 8.60 -3.74 -8.07
CA ILE A 6 9.64 -4.71 -7.73
C ILE A 6 10.09 -4.56 -6.27
N PHE A 7 10.09 -3.34 -5.73
CA PHE A 7 10.46 -3.09 -4.35
C PHE A 7 9.41 -3.69 -3.40
N LEU A 8 8.12 -3.43 -3.62
CA LEU A 8 7.05 -4.04 -2.83
C LEU A 8 7.07 -5.57 -2.95
N PHE A 9 7.24 -6.11 -4.15
CA PHE A 9 7.31 -7.56 -4.38
C PHE A 9 8.42 -8.19 -3.54
N SER A 10 9.62 -7.61 -3.56
CA SER A 10 10.79 -8.13 -2.85
C SER A 10 10.61 -8.12 -1.32
N LYS A 11 9.98 -7.08 -0.78
CA LYS A 11 9.76 -6.96 0.67
C LYS A 11 8.64 -7.86 1.15
N LEU A 12 7.48 -7.83 0.50
CA LEU A 12 6.33 -8.64 0.90
C LEU A 12 6.60 -10.13 0.78
N SER A 13 7.29 -10.58 -0.27
CA SER A 13 7.64 -12.00 -0.46
C SER A 13 8.57 -12.56 0.62
N LYS A 14 9.28 -11.69 1.36
CA LYS A 14 10.08 -12.09 2.53
C LYS A 14 9.25 -12.20 3.81
N LEU A 15 8.13 -11.47 3.88
CA LEU A 15 7.22 -11.47 5.03
C LEU A 15 6.24 -12.63 4.99
N TYR A 16 5.89 -13.13 3.81
CA TYR A 16 4.91 -14.20 3.66
C TYR A 16 5.13 -15.04 2.39
N LYS A 17 4.80 -16.34 2.48
CA LYS A 17 4.87 -17.28 1.35
C LYS A 17 3.56 -17.28 0.56
N PHE A 18 3.45 -16.38 -0.41
CA PHE A 18 2.27 -16.30 -1.28
C PHE A 18 2.15 -17.51 -2.20
N ARG A 19 0.95 -18.12 -2.26
CA ARG A 19 0.63 -19.25 -3.15
C ARG A 19 -0.43 -18.83 -4.15
N LYS A 20 -0.32 -19.32 -5.40
CA LYS A 20 -1.32 -19.05 -6.45
C LYS A 20 -2.68 -19.70 -6.18
N SER A 21 -2.71 -20.75 -5.36
CA SER A 21 -3.95 -21.48 -5.04
C SER A 21 -4.80 -20.79 -3.97
N CYS A 22 -4.29 -19.76 -3.28
CA CYS A 22 -5.06 -19.05 -2.25
C CYS A 22 -6.32 -18.40 -2.82
N ASP A 23 -7.41 -18.39 -2.04
CA ASP A 23 -8.66 -17.70 -2.41
C ASP A 23 -8.62 -16.19 -2.15
N TYR A 24 -7.60 -15.76 -1.43
CA TYR A 24 -7.31 -14.36 -1.18
C TYR A 24 -6.06 -13.93 -1.95
N GLU A 25 -6.12 -12.71 -2.47
CA GLU A 25 -5.04 -12.06 -3.18
C GLU A 25 -4.69 -10.73 -2.51
N LEU A 26 -3.42 -10.59 -2.13
CA LEU A 26 -2.85 -9.31 -1.74
C LEU A 26 -2.43 -8.53 -3.00
N GLN A 27 -3.06 -7.38 -3.23
CA GLN A 27 -2.61 -6.38 -4.20
C GLN A 27 -1.88 -5.27 -3.48
N ALA A 28 -0.66 -4.94 -3.94
CA ALA A 28 0.17 -3.93 -3.30
C ALA A 28 0.57 -2.84 -4.29
N SER A 29 0.38 -1.58 -3.91
CA SER A 29 0.77 -0.44 -4.71
C SER A 29 1.37 0.66 -3.84
N GLN A 30 2.31 1.41 -4.41
CA GLN A 30 2.87 2.60 -3.79
C GLN A 30 3.03 3.68 -4.84
N LYS A 31 3.06 4.93 -4.37
CA LYS A 31 3.48 6.07 -5.18
C LYS A 31 4.35 6.96 -4.33
N SER A 32 5.40 7.51 -4.93
CA SER A 32 6.25 8.53 -4.32
C SER A 32 6.41 9.70 -5.27
N GLY A 33 6.68 10.89 -4.72
CA GLY A 33 6.87 12.09 -5.53
C GLY A 33 5.55 12.60 -6.10
N ILE A 34 4.46 12.49 -5.34
CA ILE A 34 3.18 13.11 -5.68
C ILE A 34 3.40 14.63 -5.65
N VAL A 35 3.57 15.21 -6.83
CA VAL A 35 3.70 16.65 -7.01
C VAL A 35 2.37 17.23 -7.44
N CYS A 36 1.93 18.28 -6.76
CA CYS A 36 0.77 19.04 -7.18
C CYS A 36 1.17 19.98 -8.32
N ASN A 37 0.54 19.82 -9.48
CA ASN A 37 0.80 20.62 -10.69
C ASN A 37 -0.31 21.64 -11.00
N SER A 38 -1.29 21.81 -10.11
CA SER A 38 -2.39 22.77 -10.31
C SER A 38 -2.26 23.98 -9.41
N ASN A 39 -2.23 25.18 -10.01
CA ASN A 39 -2.28 26.46 -9.31
C ASN A 39 -3.50 26.59 -8.38
N GLN A 40 -4.57 25.82 -8.63
CA GLN A 40 -5.78 25.82 -7.78
C GLN A 40 -5.59 25.08 -6.44
N ASN A 41 -4.58 24.21 -6.32
CA ASN A 41 -4.28 23.45 -5.10
C ASN A 41 -3.02 23.97 -4.38
N ALA A 42 -2.36 25.00 -4.92
CA ALA A 42 -1.22 25.66 -4.30
C ALA A 42 -1.52 26.23 -2.89
N PRO A 43 -2.70 26.81 -2.61
CA PRO A 43 -3.03 27.27 -1.26
C PRO A 43 -3.16 26.12 -0.25
N LYS A 44 -3.69 24.96 -0.69
CA LYS A 44 -3.77 23.75 0.15
C LYS A 44 -2.39 23.16 0.45
N LYS A 45 -1.39 23.34 -0.42
CA LYS A 45 -0.01 22.87 -0.17
C LYS A 45 0.71 23.67 0.93
N ALA A 46 0.44 24.98 1.03
CA ALA A 46 1.04 25.83 2.05
C ALA A 46 0.38 25.69 3.44
N LEU A 47 -0.87 25.18 3.47
CA LEU A 47 -1.70 25.13 4.68
C LEU A 47 -2.09 23.70 5.11
N SER A 48 -1.80 22.67 4.31
CA SER A 48 -2.14 21.28 4.60
C SER A 48 -0.91 20.39 4.42
N ASN A 49 -0.74 19.40 5.31
CA ASN A 49 0.24 18.32 5.21
C ASN A 49 -0.09 17.44 4.01
N PHE A 50 0.21 17.92 2.81
CA PHE A 50 -0.06 17.20 1.58
C PHE A 50 0.92 16.02 1.44
N PRO A 51 0.43 14.79 1.24
CA PRO A 51 1.28 13.62 1.24
C PRO A 51 2.20 13.61 0.02
N HIS A 52 3.46 13.28 0.25
CA HIS A 52 4.45 13.08 -0.82
C HIS A 52 4.29 11.74 -1.54
N GLY A 53 3.58 10.80 -0.93
CA GLY A 53 3.39 9.45 -1.42
C GLY A 53 2.31 8.70 -0.66
N PHE A 54 2.10 7.45 -1.04
CA PHE A 54 1.25 6.52 -0.31
C PHE A 54 1.76 5.09 -0.43
N LEU A 55 1.35 4.27 0.53
CA LEU A 55 1.36 2.81 0.47
C LEU A 55 -0.08 2.32 0.57
N ARG A 56 -0.47 1.43 -0.34
CA ARG A 56 -1.78 0.78 -0.35
C ARG A 56 -1.63 -0.73 -0.47
N LEU A 57 -2.30 -1.45 0.41
CA LEU A 57 -2.32 -2.90 0.48
C LEU A 57 -3.78 -3.36 0.54
N ASP A 58 -4.23 -4.02 -0.51
CA ASP A 58 -5.62 -4.47 -0.66
C ASP A 58 -5.69 -5.99 -0.62
N ILE A 59 -6.65 -6.54 0.13
CA ILE A 59 -6.99 -7.96 0.13
C ILE A 59 -8.24 -8.15 -0.71
N TYR A 60 -8.12 -8.92 -1.78
CA TYR A 60 -9.23 -9.32 -2.63
C TYR A 60 -9.57 -10.79 -2.39
N GLY A 61 -10.85 -11.09 -2.20
CA GLY A 61 -11.37 -12.45 -2.30
C GLY A 61 -11.79 -12.74 -3.73
N LYS A 62 -11.54 -13.97 -4.20
CA LYS A 62 -11.95 -14.39 -5.55
C LYS A 62 -13.44 -14.21 -5.83
N LYS A 63 -14.30 -14.28 -4.81
CA LYS A 63 -15.76 -14.17 -4.96
C LYS A 63 -16.30 -12.84 -4.45
N GLU A 64 -15.69 -12.31 -3.40
CA GLU A 64 -16.16 -11.17 -2.63
C GLU A 64 -15.68 -9.83 -3.21
N GLY A 65 -14.64 -9.84 -4.05
CA GLY A 65 -13.98 -8.62 -4.49
C GLY A 65 -13.09 -8.06 -3.38
N LEU A 66 -13.03 -6.73 -3.24
CA LEU A 66 -12.21 -6.09 -2.21
C LEU A 66 -12.79 -6.36 -0.82
N ILE A 67 -12.03 -7.07 0.02
CA ILE A 67 -12.44 -7.39 1.40
C ILE A 67 -11.85 -6.37 2.38
N TYR A 68 -10.60 -5.95 2.14
CA TYR A 68 -9.92 -5.02 3.03
C TYR A 68 -8.93 -4.16 2.28
N SER A 69 -8.78 -2.91 2.73
CA SER A 69 -7.83 -1.96 2.18
C SER A 69 -7.11 -1.25 3.32
N TYR A 70 -5.79 -1.45 3.38
CA TYR A 70 -4.90 -0.66 4.20
C TYR A 70 -4.31 0.45 3.35
N TYR A 71 -4.46 1.69 3.82
CA TYR A 71 -3.92 2.87 3.16
C TYR A 71 -3.11 3.70 4.15
N LEU A 72 -1.92 4.12 3.73
CA LEU A 72 -1.04 4.98 4.51
C LEU A 72 -0.50 6.08 3.60
N ASP A 73 -0.85 7.32 3.92
CA ASP A 73 -0.19 8.50 3.37
C ASP A 73 1.24 8.61 3.91
N THR A 74 2.19 8.99 3.05
CA THR A 74 3.59 9.14 3.42
C THR A 74 4.13 10.51 3.05
N ASP A 75 4.77 11.17 4.01
CA ASP A 75 5.51 12.42 3.77
C ASP A 75 6.87 12.18 3.11
N ASN A 76 7.31 10.92 3.11
CA ASN A 76 8.59 10.47 2.57
C ASN A 76 8.40 9.29 1.62
N LYS A 77 9.48 8.81 1.01
CA LYS A 77 9.47 7.54 0.29
C LYS A 77 9.07 6.40 1.22
N VAL A 78 8.22 5.50 0.74
CA VAL A 78 7.81 4.30 1.49
C VAL A 78 9.05 3.49 1.87
N SER A 79 9.15 3.18 3.16
CA SER A 79 10.25 2.40 3.73
C SER A 79 9.84 0.96 4.02
N ASP A 80 10.83 0.08 4.18
CA ASP A 80 10.62 -1.31 4.60
C ASP A 80 9.79 -1.42 5.89
N SER A 81 10.04 -0.52 6.85
CA SER A 81 9.33 -0.50 8.13
C SER A 81 7.84 -0.22 7.98
N MET A 82 7.47 0.67 7.04
CA MET A 82 6.08 0.99 6.72
C MET A 82 5.38 -0.19 6.06
N ILE A 83 6.06 -0.88 5.13
CA ILE A 83 5.54 -2.10 4.49
C ILE A 83 5.31 -3.19 5.52
N LYS A 84 6.29 -3.43 6.39
CA LYS A 84 6.18 -4.44 7.45
C LYS A 84 5.02 -4.10 8.39
N LYS A 85 4.90 -2.85 8.83
CA LYS A 85 3.80 -2.42 9.69
C LYS A 85 2.44 -2.61 9.01
N GLY A 86 2.29 -2.18 7.76
CA GLY A 86 1.05 -2.38 7.01
C GLY A 86 0.69 -3.86 6.83
N PHE A 87 1.69 -4.70 6.56
CA PHE A 87 1.48 -6.14 6.48
C PHE A 87 1.10 -6.75 7.84
N ASP A 88 1.78 -6.38 8.93
CA ASP A 88 1.47 -6.86 10.28
C ASP A 88 0.05 -6.45 10.71
N THR A 89 -0.41 -5.25 10.34
CA THR A 89 -1.80 -4.82 10.55
C THR A 89 -2.78 -5.73 9.83
N ILE A 90 -2.58 -5.96 8.52
CA ILE A 90 -3.44 -6.86 7.75
C ILE A 90 -3.43 -8.27 8.35
N LYS A 91 -2.26 -8.76 8.74
CA LYS A 91 -2.09 -10.07 9.35
C LYS A 91 -2.89 -10.20 10.65
N GLY A 92 -2.87 -9.18 11.50
CA GLY A 92 -3.65 -9.14 12.73
C GLY A 92 -5.16 -9.16 12.50
N GLU A 93 -5.63 -8.43 11.47
CA GLU A 93 -7.05 -8.35 11.10
C GLU A 93 -7.56 -9.65 10.43
N PHE A 94 -6.72 -10.31 9.61
CA PHE A 94 -7.11 -11.47 8.80
C PHE A 94 -6.62 -12.83 9.32
N GLY A 95 -5.84 -12.86 10.39
CA GLY A 95 -5.27 -14.10 10.93
C GLY A 95 -4.35 -14.85 9.94
N LEU A 96 -3.61 -14.11 9.11
CA LEU A 96 -2.67 -14.65 8.11
C LEU A 96 -1.40 -15.25 8.73
#